data_AF-A0A832PKR4-F1
#
_entry.id   AF-A0A832PKR4-F1
#
_cell.length_a   1.000
_cell.length_b   1.000
_cell.length_c   1.000
_cell.angle_alpha   90.00
_cell.angle_beta   90.00
_cell.angle_gamma   90.00
#
_symmetry.space_group_name_H-M   'P 1'
#
loop_
_entity.id
_entity.type
_entity.pdbx_description
1 polymer ?
#
loop_
_entity_poly.entity_id
_entity_poly.type
_entity_poly.pdbx_seq_one_letter_code
_entity_poly.pdbx_strand_id
1 'polypeptide(L)'
;MREAPMTPHSSDRSDAELEALLVRAAEQGAKRALADLGLDGDEAALDIRDLRSLVDCIRLVRRTAMQTAVRMITTGVMLTLLAGIVLKLRIFGSGP
;
A
#
# COMPACT_ATOMS: atom_id res chain seq x y z
N MET A 1 52.33 -44.23 -13.34
CA MET A 1 51.22 -43.65 -14.11
C MET A 1 51.20 -42.16 -13.75
N ARG A 2 51.64 -41.28 -14.66
CA ARG A 2 51.78 -39.83 -14.42
C ARG A 2 50.38 -39.20 -14.46
N GLU A 3 49.90 -38.68 -13.34
CA GLU A 3 48.80 -37.72 -13.38
C GLU A 3 49.30 -36.46 -14.10
N ALA A 4 48.69 -36.16 -15.24
CA ALA A 4 48.94 -34.93 -15.97
C ALA A 4 48.33 -33.76 -15.17
N PRO A 5 49.01 -32.60 -15.06
CA PRO A 5 48.45 -31.44 -14.41
C PRO A 5 47.22 -30.96 -15.21
N MET A 6 46.04 -31.07 -14.61
CA MET A 6 44.80 -30.45 -15.10
C MET A 6 45.00 -28.94 -15.15
N THR A 7 45.23 -28.41 -16.34
CA THR A 7 45.29 -26.97 -16.59
C THR A 7 43.94 -26.35 -16.22
N PRO A 8 43.91 -25.27 -15.42
CA PRO A 8 42.67 -24.58 -15.09
C PRO A 8 41.97 -24.18 -16.39
N HIS A 9 40.78 -24.73 -16.64
CA HIS A 9 40.00 -24.39 -17.82
C HIS A 9 39.66 -22.91 -17.78
N SER A 10 39.98 -22.18 -18.85
CA SER A 10 39.69 -20.76 -19.03
C SER A 10 38.22 -20.38 -18.83
N SER A 11 37.30 -21.35 -18.95
CA SER A 11 35.86 -21.17 -18.72
C SER A 11 35.54 -20.89 -17.25
N ASP A 12 36.21 -21.53 -16.30
CA ASP A 12 35.96 -21.32 -14.87
C ASP A 12 36.36 -19.91 -14.43
N ARG A 13 37.45 -19.37 -15.01
CA ARG A 13 37.86 -17.98 -14.79
C ARG A 13 36.88 -16.98 -15.40
N SER A 14 36.34 -17.26 -16.60
CA SER A 14 35.35 -16.37 -17.23
C SER A 14 34.03 -16.36 -16.49
N ASP A 15 33.61 -17.50 -15.95
CA ASP A 15 32.36 -17.63 -15.21
C ASP A 15 32.43 -16.84 -13.89
N ALA A 16 33.57 -16.91 -13.19
CA ALA A 16 33.82 -16.12 -11.98
C ALA A 16 33.88 -14.60 -12.25
N GLU A 17 34.48 -14.18 -13.37
CA GLU A 17 34.51 -12.76 -13.78
C GLU A 17 33.11 -12.26 -14.17
N LEU A 18 32.33 -13.07 -14.87
CA LEU A 18 30.96 -12.76 -15.23
C LEU A 18 30.08 -12.64 -13.98
N GLU A 19 30.20 -13.57 -13.03
CA GLU A 19 29.48 -13.52 -11.76
C GLU A 19 29.84 -12.25 -10.96
N ALA A 20 31.12 -11.88 -10.92
CA ALA A 20 31.55 -10.65 -10.26
C ALA A 20 30.97 -9.38 -10.92
N LEU A 21 30.88 -9.34 -12.25
CA LEU A 21 30.25 -8.25 -12.98
C LEU A 21 28.74 -8.19 -12.74
N LEU A 22 28.07 -9.35 -12.70
CA LEU A 22 26.65 -9.46 -12.41
C LEU A 22 26.32 -8.99 -10.99
N VAL A 23 27.12 -9.38 -10.00
CA VAL A 23 26.96 -8.94 -8.60
C VAL A 23 27.07 -7.42 -8.51
N ARG A 24 28.09 -6.82 -9.15
CA ARG A 24 28.25 -5.36 -9.15
C ARG A 24 27.11 -4.64 -9.86
N ALA A 25 26.64 -5.18 -10.99
CA ALA A 25 25.49 -4.60 -11.70
C ALA A 25 24.21 -4.70 -10.87
N ALA A 26 23.99 -5.81 -10.16
CA ALA A 26 22.87 -6.01 -9.27
C ALA A 26 22.92 -5.07 -8.06
N GLU A 27 24.09 -4.90 -7.43
CA GLU A 27 24.27 -3.92 -6.34
C GLU A 27 24.03 -2.49 -6.82
N GLN A 28 24.55 -2.11 -7.99
CA GLN A 28 24.37 -0.78 -8.55
C GLN A 28 22.89 -0.53 -8.91
N GLY A 29 22.21 -1.54 -9.46
CA GLY A 29 20.79 -1.50 -9.78
C GLY A 29 19.92 -1.41 -8.53
N ALA A 30 20.26 -2.16 -7.47
CA ALA A 30 19.59 -2.10 -6.18
C ALA A 30 19.76 -0.72 -5.54
N LYS A 31 20.98 -0.16 -5.51
CA LYS A 31 21.24 1.20 -5.01
C LYS A 31 20.47 2.26 -5.79
N ARG A 32 20.41 2.13 -7.12
CA ARG A 32 19.68 3.07 -7.98
C ARG A 32 18.17 2.98 -7.78
N ALA A 33 17.62 1.78 -7.66
CA ALA A 33 16.21 1.57 -7.34
C ALA A 33 15.86 2.10 -5.95
N LEU A 34 16.74 1.94 -4.95
CA LEU A 34 16.57 2.53 -3.62
C LEU A 34 16.61 4.07 -3.69
N ALA A 35 17.53 4.65 -4.46
CA ALA A 35 17.60 6.10 -4.66
C ALA A 35 16.39 6.67 -5.43
N ASP A 36 15.92 5.97 -6.47
CA ASP A 36 14.71 6.36 -7.23
C ASP A 36 13.44 6.32 -6.35
N LEU A 37 13.44 5.52 -5.28
CA LEU A 37 12.40 5.46 -4.27
C LEU A 37 12.60 6.48 -3.12
N GLY A 38 13.67 7.26 -3.14
CA GLY A 38 14.03 8.20 -2.07
C GLY A 38 14.51 7.51 -0.79
N LEU A 39 14.99 6.27 -0.91
CA LEU A 39 15.38 5.40 0.21
C LEU A 39 16.91 5.31 0.43
N ASP A 40 17.66 6.30 -0.03
CA ASP A 40 19.13 6.30 -0.02
C ASP A 40 19.77 7.00 1.21
N GLY A 41 18.96 7.50 2.14
CA GLY A 41 19.40 8.15 3.39
C GLY A 41 18.78 7.57 4.66
N ASP A 42 19.41 7.81 5.81
CA ASP A 42 18.97 7.33 7.14
C ASP A 42 17.53 7.80 7.54
N GLU A 43 16.99 8.83 6.88
CA GLU A 43 15.60 9.30 7.08
C GLU A 43 14.55 8.43 6.36
N ALA A 44 14.94 7.63 5.38
CA ALA A 44 14.03 6.82 4.56
C ALA A 44 13.35 5.67 5.32
N ALA A 45 14.05 5.12 6.31
CA ALA A 45 13.50 4.07 7.17
C ALA A 45 12.36 4.59 8.06
N LEU A 46 12.36 5.90 8.37
CA LEU A 46 11.31 6.56 9.15
C LEU A 46 10.06 6.80 8.28
N ASP A 47 10.23 7.31 7.05
CA ASP A 47 9.10 7.67 6.19
C ASP A 47 8.25 6.47 5.74
N ILE A 48 8.85 5.31 5.42
CA ILE A 48 8.08 4.10 5.07
C ILE A 48 7.18 3.67 6.23
N ARG A 49 7.67 3.80 7.47
CA ARG A 49 6.93 3.37 8.66
C ARG A 49 5.79 4.34 8.97
N ASP A 50 6.01 5.63 8.75
CA ASP A 50 4.97 6.65 8.89
C ASP A 50 3.90 6.57 7.80
N LEU A 51 4.29 6.31 6.54
CA LEU A 51 3.34 6.02 5.45
C LEU A 51 2.46 4.80 5.75
N ARG A 52 3.02 3.72 6.31
CA ARG A 52 2.23 2.57 6.76
C ARG A 52 1.30 2.94 7.91
N SER A 53 1.77 3.73 8.87
CA SER A 53 0.98 4.23 9.99
C SER A 53 -0.19 5.12 9.55
N LEU A 54 0.02 5.98 8.54
CA LEU A 54 -1.00 6.81 7.89
C LEU A 54 -2.03 5.96 7.13
N VAL A 55 -1.60 4.96 6.36
CA VAL A 55 -2.50 4.04 5.65
C VAL A 55 -3.35 3.23 6.62
N ASP A 56 -2.78 2.79 7.74
CA ASP A 56 -3.51 2.08 8.77
C ASP A 56 -4.49 3.00 9.52
N CYS A 57 -4.11 4.26 9.77
CA CYS A 57 -5.04 5.30 10.25
C CYS A 57 -6.20 5.54 9.28
N ILE A 58 -5.94 5.60 7.97
CA ILE A 58 -6.99 5.80 6.94
C ILE A 58 -7.95 4.61 6.89
N ARG A 59 -7.46 3.38 7.03
CA ARG A 59 -8.34 2.19 7.11
C ARG A 59 -9.24 2.25 8.35
N LEU A 60 -8.68 2.64 9.49
CA LEU A 60 -9.43 2.78 10.74
C LEU A 60 -10.50 3.88 10.62
N VAL A 61 -10.12 5.05 10.11
CA VAL A 61 -11.03 6.18 9.88
C VAL A 61 -12.12 5.82 8.90
N ARG A 62 -11.82 5.11 7.80
CA ARG A 62 -12.83 4.68 6.81
C ARG A 62 -13.90 3.80 7.45
N ARG A 63 -13.52 2.87 8.33
CA ARG A 63 -14.47 1.98 9.01
C ARG A 63 -15.41 2.78 9.93
N THR A 64 -14.85 3.70 10.73
CA THR A 64 -15.62 4.56 11.64
C THR A 64 -16.48 5.57 10.88
N ALA A 65 -15.94 6.19 9.83
CA ALA A 65 -16.65 7.15 8.98
C ALA A 65 -17.82 6.47 8.25
N MET A 66 -17.62 5.28 7.70
CA MET A 66 -18.69 4.52 7.04
C MET A 66 -19.78 4.13 8.04
N GLN A 67 -19.42 3.69 9.25
CA GLN A 67 -20.39 3.40 10.31
C GLN A 67 -21.21 4.65 10.70
N THR A 68 -20.56 5.81 10.86
CA THR A 68 -21.24 7.08 11.14
C THR A 68 -22.11 7.53 9.97
N ALA A 69 -21.64 7.38 8.73
CA ALA A 69 -22.40 7.72 7.53
C ALA A 69 -23.66 6.86 7.42
N VAL A 70 -23.54 5.54 7.58
CA VAL A 70 -24.71 4.63 7.58
C VAL A 70 -25.67 5.04 8.69
N ARG A 71 -25.18 5.30 9.91
CA ARG A 71 -26.04 5.70 11.03
C ARG A 71 -26.74 7.04 10.78
N MET A 72 -26.06 8.02 10.21
CA MET A 72 -26.67 9.31 9.82
C MET A 72 -27.71 9.13 8.71
N ILE A 73 -27.43 8.29 7.70
CA ILE A 73 -28.38 7.99 6.63
C ILE A 73 -29.63 7.31 7.22
N THR A 74 -29.48 6.27 8.04
CA THR A 74 -30.61 5.57 8.67
C THR A 74 -31.44 6.53 9.53
N THR A 75 -30.78 7.36 10.34
CA THR A 75 -31.46 8.34 11.19
C THR A 75 -32.20 9.39 10.35
N GLY A 76 -31.55 9.90 9.30
CA GLY A 76 -32.14 10.87 8.38
C GLY A 76 -33.33 10.31 7.63
N VAL A 77 -33.24 9.07 7.14
CA VAL A 77 -34.36 8.37 6.49
C VAL A 77 -35.52 8.21 7.46
N MET A 78 -35.27 7.76 8.70
CA MET A 78 -36.34 7.56 9.68
C MET A 78 -37.02 8.89 10.05
N LEU A 79 -36.26 9.95 10.26
CA LEU A 79 -36.80 11.31 10.49
C LEU A 79 -37.61 11.82 9.29
N THR A 80 -37.12 11.60 8.07
CA THR A 80 -37.79 12.01 6.83
C THR A 80 -39.12 11.26 6.66
N LEU A 81 -39.15 9.96 6.94
CA LEU A 81 -40.37 9.15 6.89
C LEU A 81 -41.41 9.63 7.89
N LEU A 82 -41.00 9.87 9.16
CA LEU A 82 -41.90 10.39 10.18
C LEU A 82 -42.45 11.77 9.82
N ALA A 83 -41.58 12.70 9.39
CA ALA A 83 -41.99 14.03 8.97
C ALA A 83 -42.95 13.98 7.76
N GLY A 84 -42.67 13.11 6.78
CA GLY A 84 -43.51 12.91 5.61
C GLY A 84 -44.90 12.35 5.96
N ILE A 85 -44.98 11.38 6.88
CA ILE A 85 -46.26 10.84 7.35
C ILE A 85 -47.06 11.90 8.10
N VAL A 86 -46.42 12.65 9.01
CA VAL A 86 -47.09 13.73 9.77
C VAL A 86 -47.64 14.79 8.82
N LEU A 87 -46.86 15.22 7.82
CA LEU A 87 -47.30 16.21 6.84
C LEU A 87 -48.45 15.69 5.99
N LYS A 88 -48.35 14.44 5.50
CA LYS A 88 -49.43 13.80 4.73
C LYS A 88 -50.71 13.68 5.55
N LEU A 89 -50.63 13.25 6.81
CA LEU A 89 -51.79 13.17 7.70
C LEU A 89 -52.36 14.56 8.03
N ARG A 90 -51.53 15.60 8.19
CA ARG A 90 -52.01 16.98 8.38
C ARG A 90 -52.78 17.49 7.16
N ILE A 91 -52.29 17.19 5.96
CA ILE A 91 -52.90 17.63 4.69
C ILE A 91 -54.17 16.84 4.38
N PHE A 92 -54.18 15.53 4.62
CA PHE A 92 -55.35 14.67 4.38
C PHE A 92 -56.39 14.73 5.52
N GLY A 93 -55.97 15.02 6.76
CA GLY A 93 -56.85 15.19 7.91
C GLY A 93 -57.46 16.59 8.04
N SER A 94 -57.05 17.53 7.17
CA SER A 94 -57.67 18.85 7.01
C SER A 94 -58.58 18.91 5.78
N GLY A 95 -59.30 17.83 5.49
CA GLY A 95 -60.49 17.87 4.63
C GLY A 95 -61.73 18.23 5.48
N PRO A 96 -62.74 18.92 4.91
CA PRO A 96 -63.87 19.51 5.65
C PRO A 96 -64.64 18.51 6.52
#